data_AF-A0A7C5QVY4-F1
#
_entry.id   AF-A0A7C5QVY4-F1
#
_cell.length_a   1.000
_cell.length_b   1.000
_cell.length_c   1.000
_cell.angle_alpha   90.00
_cell.angle_beta   90.00
_cell.angle_gamma   90.00
#
_symmetry.space_group_name_H-M   'P 1'
#
loop_
_entity.id
_entity.type
_entity.pdbx_description
1 polymer ?
#
loop_
_entity_poly.entity_id
_entity_poly.type
_entity_poly.pdbx_seq_one_letter_code
_entity_poly.pdbx_strand_id
1 'polypeptide(L)'
;MKDEAQKPRMPDEVGVPDPFPFMHPIMKKNYGNWDWHDRERPGVLHHVAKSGDEIWTVRAGTQRQMDVFTIRKLADIADEFSDGHVRFTTRSNI
;
A
#
# COMPACT_ATOMS: atom_id res chain seq x y z
N MET A 1 19.42 46.79 6.51
CA MET A 1 19.46 45.91 5.32
C MET A 1 18.12 45.21 5.28
N LYS A 2 17.35 45.34 4.18
CA LYS A 2 16.05 44.69 4.06
C LYS A 2 16.31 43.19 3.87
N ASP A 3 15.77 42.36 4.76
CA ASP A 3 15.74 40.92 4.56
C ASP A 3 15.00 40.65 3.23
N GLU A 4 15.72 40.09 2.25
CA GLU A 4 15.09 39.67 1.00
C GLU A 4 14.10 38.55 1.32
N ALA A 5 12.81 38.80 1.06
CA ALA A 5 11.77 37.80 1.27
C ALA A 5 12.10 36.54 0.45
N GLN A 6 12.29 35.42 1.14
CA GLN A 6 12.63 34.15 0.51
C GLN A 6 11.55 33.77 -0.51
N LYS A 7 11.94 33.64 -1.77
CA LYS A 7 11.00 33.26 -2.84
C LYS A 7 10.42 31.86 -2.55
N PRO A 8 9.12 31.64 -2.83
CA PRO A 8 8.50 30.33 -2.62
C PRO A 8 9.23 29.26 -3.44
N ARG A 9 9.38 28.06 -2.85
CA ARG A 9 9.99 26.91 -3.53
C ARG A 9 9.12 26.52 -4.73
N MET A 10 9.73 26.49 -5.92
CA MET A 10 9.06 25.96 -7.11
C MET A 10 8.92 24.43 -7.01
N PRO A 11 7.82 23.84 -7.49
CA PRO A 11 7.67 22.40 -7.58
C PRO A 11 8.79 21.77 -8.41
N ASP A 12 9.17 20.56 -8.03
CA ASP A 12 9.99 19.70 -8.88
C ASP A 12 9.02 18.76 -9.63
N GLU A 13 8.99 18.84 -10.96
CA GLU A 13 7.99 18.20 -11.83
C GLU A 13 8.32 16.71 -12.05
N VAL A 14 8.52 15.97 -10.95
CA VAL A 14 8.97 14.57 -10.97
C VAL A 14 7.84 13.55 -10.85
N GLY A 15 6.59 14.01 -10.71
CA GLY A 15 5.42 13.15 -10.64
C GLY A 15 5.33 12.30 -9.35
N VAL A 16 4.66 11.16 -9.45
CA VAL A 16 4.50 10.20 -8.35
C VAL A 16 5.63 9.17 -8.36
N PRO A 17 6.06 8.67 -7.20
CA PRO A 17 7.07 7.61 -7.16
C PRO A 17 6.53 6.33 -7.80
N ASP A 18 7.45 5.53 -8.35
CA ASP A 18 7.16 4.17 -8.81
C ASP A 18 6.54 3.36 -7.64
N PRO A 19 5.41 2.65 -7.84
CA PRO A 19 4.82 1.81 -6.80
C PRO A 19 5.59 0.50 -6.55
N PHE A 20 6.39 -0.02 -7.50
CA PHE A 20 7.06 -1.32 -7.37
C PHE A 20 8.01 -1.44 -6.17
N PRO A 21 8.75 -0.41 -5.76
CA PRO A 21 9.52 -0.42 -4.51
C PRO A 21 8.69 -0.61 -3.24
N PHE A 22 7.39 -0.26 -3.27
CA PHE A 22 6.49 -0.37 -2.12
C PHE A 22 5.58 -1.60 -2.17
N MET A 23 5.82 -2.52 -3.11
CA MET A 23 5.08 -3.78 -3.19
C MET A 23 5.68 -4.82 -2.25
N HIS A 24 4.80 -5.58 -1.60
CA HIS A 24 5.20 -6.74 -0.81
C HIS A 24 6.13 -7.67 -1.64
N PRO A 25 7.24 -8.19 -1.08
CA PRO A 25 8.23 -8.98 -1.82
C PRO A 25 7.62 -10.15 -2.62
N ILE A 26 6.69 -10.89 -2.02
CA ILE A 26 5.96 -11.99 -2.70
C ILE A 26 5.16 -11.47 -3.90
N MET A 27 4.52 -10.31 -3.79
CA MET A 27 3.75 -9.74 -4.90
C MET A 27 4.67 -9.26 -6.02
N LYS A 28 5.83 -8.68 -5.68
CA LYS A 28 6.83 -8.25 -6.66
C LYS A 28 7.46 -9.43 -7.40
N LYS A 29 7.84 -10.48 -6.66
CA LYS A 29 8.40 -11.73 -7.21
C LYS A 29 7.45 -12.38 -8.22
N ASN A 30 6.15 -12.37 -7.93
CA ASN A 30 5.13 -13.04 -8.75
C ASN A 30 4.34 -12.07 -9.63
N TYR A 31 4.84 -10.86 -9.88
CA TYR A 31 4.14 -9.87 -10.69
C TYR A 31 3.83 -10.42 -12.09
N GLY A 32 2.55 -10.45 -12.46
CA GLY A 32 2.08 -11.01 -13.74
C GLY A 32 2.00 -12.54 -13.81
N ASN A 33 2.43 -13.26 -12.76
CA ASN A 33 2.55 -14.72 -12.72
C ASN A 33 1.61 -15.38 -11.70
N TRP A 34 0.40 -14.85 -11.57
CA TRP A 34 -0.65 -15.43 -10.74
C TRP A 34 -1.37 -16.56 -11.47
N ASP A 35 -1.78 -17.59 -10.73
CA ASP A 35 -2.51 -18.73 -11.28
C ASP A 35 -4.01 -18.58 -11.01
N TRP A 36 -4.39 -18.50 -9.74
CA TRP A 36 -5.78 -18.35 -9.33
C TRP A 36 -5.93 -17.57 -8.02
N HIS A 37 -7.17 -17.21 -7.70
CA HIS A 37 -7.54 -16.59 -6.44
C HIS A 37 -8.89 -17.13 -5.97
N ASP A 38 -9.10 -17.14 -4.66
CA ASP A 38 -10.40 -17.44 -4.06
C ASP A 38 -10.73 -16.49 -2.89
N ARG A 39 -11.81 -16.81 -2.19
CA ARG A 39 -12.35 -16.01 -1.09
C ARG A 39 -12.73 -16.90 0.07
N GLU A 40 -11.73 -17.26 0.89
CA GLU A 40 -11.89 -18.08 2.09
C GLU A 40 -13.06 -17.62 3.00
N ARG A 41 -13.16 -16.31 3.23
CA ARG A 41 -14.22 -15.71 4.03
C ARG A 41 -14.42 -14.23 3.66
N PRO A 42 -15.53 -13.58 4.09
CA PRO A 42 -15.73 -12.16 3.86
C PRO A 42 -14.52 -11.33 4.34
N GLY A 43 -13.96 -10.54 3.42
CA GLY A 43 -12.79 -9.70 3.69
C GLY A 43 -11.44 -10.38 3.58
N VAL A 44 -11.35 -11.69 3.30
CA VAL A 44 -10.06 -12.39 3.11
C VAL A 44 -9.98 -12.96 1.70
N LEU A 45 -8.90 -12.63 1.00
CA LEU A 45 -8.63 -13.07 -0.37
C LEU A 45 -7.33 -13.85 -0.40
N HIS A 46 -7.33 -15.04 -0.96
CA HIS A 46 -6.13 -15.84 -1.16
C HIS A 46 -5.74 -15.79 -2.63
N HIS A 47 -4.45 -15.58 -2.91
CA HIS A 47 -3.90 -15.62 -4.25
C HIS A 47 -2.75 -16.62 -4.28
N VAL A 48 -2.76 -17.46 -5.31
CA VAL A 48 -1.72 -18.46 -5.55
C VAL A 48 -1.01 -18.13 -6.86
N ALA A 49 0.31 -18.05 -6.81
CA ALA A 49 1.15 -17.86 -7.98
C ALA A 49 1.42 -19.18 -8.70
N LYS A 50 1.78 -19.09 -9.99
CA LYS A 50 2.19 -20.28 -10.77
C LYS A 50 3.44 -20.97 -10.21
N SER A 51 4.22 -20.26 -9.38
CA SER A 51 5.36 -20.78 -8.63
C SER A 51 4.97 -21.60 -7.41
N GLY A 52 3.69 -21.56 -7.00
CA GLY A 52 3.20 -22.12 -5.73
C GLY A 52 3.30 -21.16 -4.55
N ASP A 53 3.83 -19.94 -4.72
CA ASP A 53 3.80 -18.94 -3.64
C ASP A 53 2.36 -18.49 -3.36
N GLU A 54 2.04 -18.30 -2.09
CA GLU A 54 0.70 -17.93 -1.64
C GLU A 54 0.72 -16.60 -0.88
N ILE A 55 -0.34 -15.81 -1.02
CA ILE A 55 -0.52 -14.58 -0.24
C ILE A 55 -1.99 -14.33 0.08
N TRP A 56 -2.24 -13.93 1.33
CA TRP A 56 -3.57 -13.51 1.78
C TRP A 56 -3.64 -11.99 1.88
N THR A 57 -4.65 -11.40 1.24
CA THR A 57 -5.02 -10.00 1.46
C THR A 57 -6.23 -9.96 2.37
N VAL A 58 -6.07 -9.38 3.57
CA VAL A 58 -7.18 -9.05 4.47
C VAL A 58 -7.61 -7.62 4.17
N ARG A 59 -8.90 -7.42 3.95
CA ARG A 59 -9.51 -6.14 3.58
C ARG A 59 -10.39 -5.63 4.70
N ALA A 60 -10.19 -4.37 5.07
CA ALA A 60 -10.97 -3.66 6.07
C ALA A 60 -11.54 -2.34 5.51
N GLY A 61 -12.73 -1.98 5.98
CA GLY A 61 -13.33 -0.69 5.66
C GLY A 61 -12.59 0.45 6.37
N THR A 62 -12.44 1.58 5.69
CA THR A 62 -11.96 2.82 6.33
C THR A 62 -12.92 3.97 6.07
N GLN A 63 -12.80 5.01 6.89
CA GLN A 63 -13.57 6.26 6.80
C GLN A 63 -13.18 7.16 5.60
N ARG A 64 -12.22 6.73 4.75
CA ARG A 64 -11.58 7.50 3.65
C ARG A 64 -10.80 8.73 4.13
N GLN A 65 -11.44 9.67 4.80
CA GLN A 65 -10.79 10.81 5.43
C GLN A 65 -10.24 10.38 6.79
N MET A 66 -8.92 10.32 6.92
CA MET A 66 -8.26 9.83 8.13
C MET A 66 -7.26 10.86 8.65
N ASP A 67 -7.13 10.92 9.97
CA ASP A 67 -6.07 11.66 10.63
C ASP A 67 -4.74 10.88 10.61
N VAL A 68 -3.66 11.57 10.97
CA VAL A 68 -2.30 11.02 10.95
C VAL A 68 -2.12 9.88 11.97
N PHE A 69 -2.81 9.91 13.11
CA PHE A 69 -2.72 8.85 14.13
C PHE A 69 -3.38 7.56 13.62
N THR A 70 -4.51 7.67 12.91
CA THR A 70 -5.13 6.52 12.25
C THR A 70 -4.19 5.89 11.22
N ILE A 71 -3.52 6.70 10.39
CA ILE A 71 -2.54 6.19 9.41
C ILE A 71 -1.35 5.50 10.10
N ARG A 72 -0.81 6.09 11.18
CA ARG A 72 0.30 5.47 11.94
C ARG A 72 -0.11 4.13 12.55
N LYS A 73 -1.33 4.05 13.11
CA LYS A 73 -1.86 2.78 13.60
C LYS A 73 -1.96 1.72 12.50
N LEU A 74 -2.35 2.10 11.28
CA LEU A 74 -2.38 1.16 10.15
C LEU A 74 -0.96 0.72 9.73
N ALA A 75 0.05 1.60 9.85
CA ALA A 75 1.44 1.25 9.64
C ALA A 75 1.97 0.30 10.74
N ASP A 76 1.65 0.54 12.01
CA ASP A 76 2.02 -0.36 13.11
C ASP A 76 1.44 -1.77 12.89
N ILE A 77 0.19 -1.87 12.43
CA ILE A 77 -0.45 -3.14 12.05
C ILE A 77 0.28 -3.78 10.86
N ALA A 78 0.71 -2.98 9.88
CA ALA A 78 1.45 -3.48 8.73
C ALA A 78 2.80 -4.07 9.13
N ASP A 79 3.52 -3.40 10.02
CA ASP A 79 4.82 -3.84 10.54
C ASP A 79 4.68 -5.16 11.31
N GLU A 80 3.60 -5.34 12.07
CA GLU A 80 3.36 -6.56 12.86
C GLU A 80 2.89 -7.75 12.00
N PHE A 81 2.03 -7.52 11.00
CA PHE A 81 1.31 -8.61 10.32
C PHE A 81 1.54 -8.74 8.81
N SER A 82 2.18 -7.78 8.15
CA SER A 82 2.34 -7.78 6.70
C SER A 82 3.70 -7.23 6.23
N ASP A 83 4.75 -7.49 7.01
CA ASP A 83 6.14 -7.13 6.71
C ASP A 83 6.32 -5.64 6.37
N GLY A 84 5.50 -4.77 6.97
CA GLY A 84 5.50 -3.32 6.73
C GLY A 84 4.82 -2.87 5.44
N HIS A 85 4.04 -3.74 4.77
CA HIS A 85 3.39 -3.43 3.49
C HIS A 85 1.86 -3.43 3.60
N VAL A 86 1.24 -2.35 3.15
CA VAL A 86 -0.23 -2.22 2.99
C VAL A 86 -0.55 -1.48 1.70
N ARG A 87 -1.80 -1.60 1.22
CA ARG A 87 -2.28 -0.82 0.06
C ARG A 87 -3.71 -0.38 0.28
N PHE A 88 -4.09 0.75 -0.31
CA PHE A 88 -5.49 1.12 -0.40
C PHE A 88 -6.11 0.61 -1.71
N THR A 89 -7.37 0.22 -1.65
CA THR A 89 -8.17 -0.12 -2.83
C THR A 89 -8.76 1.14 -3.46
N THR A 90 -9.23 1.03 -4.70
CA THR A 90 -9.90 2.12 -5.42
C THR A 90 -11.17 2.65 -4.74
N ARG A 91 -11.73 1.90 -3.79
CA ARG A 91 -12.89 2.31 -2.96
C ARG A 91 -12.51 2.75 -1.55
N SER A 92 -11.24 3.08 -1.32
CA SER A 92 -10.72 3.55 -0.02
C SER A 92 -10.79 2.54 1.12
N ASN A 93 -11.04 1.25 0.84
CA ASN A 93 -10.71 0.20 1.81
C ASN A 93 -9.19 0.04 1.90
N ILE A 94 -8.71 -0.46 3.02
CA ILE A 94 -7.33 -0.93 3.19
C ILE A 94 -7.30 -2.46 3.08
#